data_AF-A0A6C0KWS7-F1
#
_entry.id   AF-A0A6C0KWS7-F1
#
_cell.length_a   1.000
_cell.length_b   1.000
_cell.length_c   1.000
_cell.angle_alpha   90.00
_cell.angle_beta   90.00
_cell.angle_gamma   90.00
#
_symmetry.space_group_name_H-M   'P 1'
#
loop_
_entity.id
_entity.type
_entity.pdbx_description
1 polymer ?
#
loop_
_entity_poly.entity_id
_entity_poly.type
_entity_poly.pdbx_seq_one_letter_code
_entity_poly.pdbx_strand_id
1 'polypeptide(L)'
;MSSIIDEWRSIAAFHTDGLAKAEAKIQELMAAAAPAAAPAAAPPAAPAAAPAAAPAAAPEPVLLTMTATRALVSKMGAEDSKKDKAAWNKLIRSGLVENVQSILTECYPSLRDKSSNPDGFKAARELGGRDSVKWQQFGLRVIHYLKVKGSFGVGTEYESDFEDTAGGCDEITWDAACYLLEHPEWAPALATPVVAPSSTAVFSDLAAWSAPEPV
;
A
#
# COMPACT_ATOMS: atom_id res chain seq x y z
N MET A 1 36.22 -30.06 6.73
CA MET A 1 35.84 -28.76 6.14
C MET A 1 34.81 -29.06 5.06
N SER A 2 33.56 -28.65 5.23
CA SER A 2 32.52 -28.85 4.21
C SER A 2 32.87 -27.99 3.00
N SER A 3 32.74 -28.52 1.79
CA SER A 3 33.00 -27.73 0.58
C SER A 3 31.88 -26.70 0.39
N ILE A 4 32.20 -25.54 -0.17
CA ILE A 4 31.20 -24.54 -0.61
C ILE A 4 30.15 -25.20 -1.51
N ILE A 5 30.54 -26.20 -2.31
CA ILE A 5 29.63 -26.96 -3.18
C ILE A 5 28.59 -27.75 -2.37
N ASP A 6 28.96 -28.28 -1.20
CA ASP A 6 28.04 -29.04 -0.34
C ASP A 6 27.02 -28.13 0.33
N GLU A 7 27.44 -26.90 0.68
CA GLU A 7 26.58 -25.87 1.26
C GLU A 7 25.51 -25.40 0.25
N TRP A 8 25.92 -25.12 -0.99
CA TRP A 8 24.98 -24.77 -2.05
C TRP A 8 23.99 -25.88 -2.38
N ARG A 9 24.42 -27.15 -2.32
CA ARG A 9 23.51 -28.30 -2.50
C ARG A 9 22.50 -28.41 -1.37
N SER A 10 22.91 -28.13 -0.14
CA SER A 10 22.00 -28.12 1.02
C SER A 10 20.93 -27.04 0.89
N ILE A 11 21.31 -25.84 0.43
CA ILE A 11 20.38 -24.73 0.17
C ILE A 11 19.40 -25.11 -0.95
N ALA A 12 19.89 -25.65 -2.07
CA ALA A 12 19.03 -26.08 -3.18
C ALA A 12 18.03 -27.17 -2.77
N ALA A 13 18.46 -28.14 -1.94
CA ALA A 13 17.58 -29.17 -1.41
C ALA A 13 16.48 -28.59 -0.50
N PHE A 14 16.84 -27.63 0.36
CA PHE A 14 15.87 -26.96 1.23
C PHE A 14 14.78 -26.22 0.44
N HIS A 15 15.14 -25.51 -0.62
CA HIS A 15 14.16 -24.83 -1.49
C HIS A 15 13.28 -25.81 -2.26
N THR A 16 13.85 -26.93 -2.74
CA THR A 16 13.10 -27.98 -3.45
C THR A 16 12.05 -28.62 -2.53
N ASP A 17 12.43 -28.93 -1.29
CA ASP A 17 11.51 -29.45 -0.28
C ASP A 17 10.42 -28.44 0.10
N GLY A 18 10.76 -27.15 0.17
CA GLY A 18 9.81 -26.06 0.42
C GLY A 18 8.74 -25.95 -0.68
N LEU A 19 9.17 -26.01 -1.94
CA LEU A 19 8.26 -26.00 -3.10
C LEU A 19 7.33 -27.21 -3.10
N ALA A 20 7.84 -28.41 -2.86
CA ALA A 20 7.02 -29.62 -2.81
C ALA A 20 5.94 -29.56 -1.72
N LYS A 21 6.24 -28.96 -0.56
CA LYS A 21 5.27 -28.75 0.52
C LYS A 21 4.21 -27.71 0.15
N ALA A 22 4.59 -26.63 -0.53
CA ALA A 22 3.66 -25.61 -0.99
C ALA A 22 2.69 -26.16 -2.05
N GLU A 23 3.20 -26.92 -3.02
CA GLU A 23 2.38 -27.59 -4.05
C GLU A 23 1.38 -28.57 -3.42
N ALA A 24 1.83 -29.40 -2.48
CA ALA A 24 0.95 -30.31 -1.76
C ALA A 24 -0.17 -29.56 -1.01
N LYS A 25 0.13 -28.40 -0.41
CA LYS A 25 -0.86 -27.60 0.30
C LYS A 25 -1.89 -26.96 -0.64
N ILE A 26 -1.44 -26.48 -1.81
CA ILE A 26 -2.34 -25.97 -2.86
C ILE A 26 -3.28 -27.08 -3.32
N GLN A 27 -2.76 -28.29 -3.54
CA GLN A 27 -3.57 -29.43 -3.97
C GLN A 27 -4.60 -29.86 -2.90
N GLU A 28 -4.24 -29.80 -1.61
CA GLU A 28 -5.15 -30.02 -0.49
C GLU A 28 -6.29 -28.98 -0.47
N LEU A 29 -5.97 -27.69 -0.65
CA LEU A 29 -6.96 -26.61 -0.66
C LEU A 29 -7.89 -26.70 -1.88
N MET A 30 -7.39 -27.13 -3.04
CA MET A 30 -8.22 -27.37 -4.22
C MET A 30 -9.18 -28.55 -4.05
N ALA A 31 -8.75 -29.62 -3.35
CA ALA A 31 -9.60 -30.78 -3.07
C ALA A 31 -10.72 -30.48 -2.04
N ALA A 32 -10.53 -29.49 -1.17
CA ALA A 32 -11.52 -29.08 -0.16
C ALA A 32 -12.66 -28.20 -0.71
N ALA A 33 -12.52 -27.68 -1.94
CA ALA A 33 -13.52 -26.81 -2.57
C ALA A 33 -14.63 -27.62 -3.26
N ALA A 34 -15.57 -28.18 -2.49
CA ALA A 34 -16.82 -28.68 -3.03
C ALA A 34 -17.76 -27.51 -3.42
N PRO A 35 -18.54 -27.62 -4.52
CA PRO A 35 -19.43 -26.54 -4.95
C PRO A 35 -20.61 -26.39 -3.99
N ALA A 36 -20.68 -25.26 -3.29
CA ALA A 36 -21.85 -24.89 -2.50
C ALA A 36 -23.02 -24.52 -3.45
N ALA A 37 -24.12 -25.26 -3.31
CA ALA A 37 -25.36 -25.06 -4.04
C ALA A 37 -25.98 -23.67 -3.76
N ALA A 38 -26.49 -23.05 -4.82
CA ALA A 38 -27.18 -21.77 -4.79
C ALA A 38 -28.50 -21.82 -4.01
N PRO A 39 -28.85 -20.81 -3.19
CA PRO A 39 -30.22 -20.61 -2.74
C PRO A 39 -30.97 -19.60 -3.60
N ALA A 40 -32.28 -19.84 -3.64
CA ALA A 40 -33.29 -19.29 -4.52
C ALA A 40 -33.77 -17.85 -4.18
N ALA A 41 -34.47 -17.30 -5.17
CA ALA A 41 -35.06 -15.96 -5.28
C ALA A 41 -35.95 -15.50 -4.10
N ALA A 42 -35.99 -14.18 -3.90
CA ALA A 42 -36.97 -13.48 -3.05
C ALA A 42 -37.87 -12.53 -3.89
N PRO A 43 -39.18 -12.42 -3.59
CA PRO A 43 -40.17 -11.56 -4.28
C PRO A 43 -40.28 -10.12 -3.71
N PRO A 44 -41.07 -9.21 -4.33
CA PRO A 44 -40.87 -7.76 -4.25
C PRO A 44 -41.87 -6.93 -3.38
N ALA A 45 -41.47 -5.67 -3.10
CA ALA A 45 -42.22 -4.39 -3.14
C ALA A 45 -42.64 -3.62 -1.84
N ALA A 46 -42.14 -2.36 -1.79
CA ALA A 46 -42.77 -1.05 -1.43
C ALA A 46 -43.28 -0.75 0.02
N PRO A 47 -43.46 0.53 0.48
CA PRO A 47 -43.41 1.83 -0.24
C PRO A 47 -42.52 2.93 0.39
N ALA A 48 -42.46 4.06 -0.33
CA ALA A 48 -41.67 5.26 -0.09
C ALA A 48 -42.02 6.04 1.20
N ALA A 49 -40.98 6.60 1.83
CA ALA A 49 -41.07 7.53 2.96
C ALA A 49 -40.42 8.89 2.62
N ALA A 50 -40.95 9.93 3.26
CA ALA A 50 -40.82 11.37 3.05
C ALA A 50 -39.38 11.95 2.94
N PRO A 51 -39.21 13.13 2.31
CA PRO A 51 -37.91 13.80 2.23
C PRO A 51 -37.55 14.40 3.61
N ALA A 52 -36.61 13.75 4.29
CA ALA A 52 -35.95 14.32 5.46
C ALA A 52 -35.04 15.48 5.02
N ALA A 53 -35.08 16.57 5.80
CA ALA A 53 -34.32 17.79 5.59
C ALA A 53 -32.84 17.53 5.27
N ALA A 54 -32.35 18.18 4.22
CA ALA A 54 -30.96 18.09 3.78
C ALA A 54 -30.02 18.51 4.93
N PRO A 55 -29.12 17.61 5.40
CA PRO A 55 -28.08 18.01 6.32
C PRO A 55 -27.16 19.01 5.62
N ALA A 56 -26.80 20.07 6.35
CA ALA A 56 -25.82 21.05 5.91
C ALA A 56 -24.60 20.33 5.34
N ALA A 57 -24.27 20.62 4.07
CA ALA A 57 -23.20 19.99 3.33
C ALA A 57 -21.92 19.99 4.19
N ALA A 58 -21.50 18.80 4.62
CA ALA A 58 -20.21 18.62 5.24
C ALA A 58 -19.14 19.13 4.27
N PRO A 59 -18.08 19.81 4.75
CA PRO A 59 -17.01 20.29 3.88
C PRO A 59 -16.49 19.10 3.07
N GLU A 60 -16.55 19.23 1.74
CA GLU A 60 -16.10 18.16 0.85
C GLU A 60 -14.63 17.83 1.16
N PRO A 61 -14.28 16.55 1.31
CA PRO A 61 -12.92 16.15 1.61
C PRO A 61 -12.02 16.57 0.44
N VAL A 62 -11.13 17.53 0.69
CA VAL A 62 -10.24 18.08 -0.33
C VAL A 62 -9.32 16.97 -0.83
N LEU A 63 -9.44 16.64 -2.12
CA LEU A 63 -8.55 15.69 -2.79
C LEU A 63 -7.11 16.22 -2.78
N LEU A 64 -6.16 15.34 -2.49
CA LEU A 64 -4.73 15.65 -2.57
C LEU A 64 -4.33 15.76 -4.04
N THR A 65 -3.98 16.99 -4.45
CA THR A 65 -3.35 17.21 -5.76
C THR A 65 -1.99 16.50 -5.80
N MET A 66 -1.50 16.10 -6.98
CA MET A 66 -0.17 15.51 -7.11
C MET A 66 0.94 16.41 -6.55
N THR A 67 0.81 17.73 -6.68
CA THR A 67 1.72 18.70 -6.05
C THR A 67 1.72 18.59 -4.53
N ALA A 68 0.55 18.47 -3.90
CA ALA A 68 0.43 18.27 -2.46
C ALA A 68 1.01 16.91 -2.03
N THR A 69 0.73 15.85 -2.78
CA THR A 69 1.28 14.50 -2.55
C THR A 69 2.81 14.52 -2.60
N ARG A 70 3.42 15.10 -3.64
CA ARG A 70 4.88 15.24 -3.74
C ARG A 70 5.46 16.04 -2.59
N ALA A 71 4.80 17.11 -2.14
CA ALA A 71 5.26 17.89 -0.99
C ALA A 71 5.24 17.09 0.32
N LEU A 72 4.24 16.22 0.52
CA LEU A 72 4.19 15.31 1.66
C LEU A 72 5.29 14.25 1.58
N VAL A 73 5.48 13.64 0.41
CA VAL A 73 6.54 12.64 0.17
C VAL A 73 7.94 13.25 0.34
N SER A 74 8.16 14.50 -0.09
CA SER A 74 9.43 15.21 0.12
C SER A 74 9.75 15.40 1.60
N LYS A 75 8.74 15.62 2.45
CA LYS A 75 8.91 15.71 3.91
C LYS A 75 9.31 14.37 4.53
N MET A 76 8.90 13.23 3.96
CA MET A 76 9.27 11.89 4.46
C MET A 76 10.79 11.63 4.46
N GLY A 77 11.55 12.33 3.60
CA GLY A 77 13.02 12.26 3.57
C GLY A 77 13.71 13.46 4.23
N ALA A 78 12.98 14.30 4.99
CA ALA A 78 13.53 15.51 5.58
C ALA A 78 14.45 15.25 6.78
N GLU A 79 14.26 14.12 7.46
CA GLU A 79 15.03 13.70 8.64
C GLU A 79 16.35 13.00 8.28
N ASP A 80 16.50 12.62 7.01
CA ASP A 80 17.69 11.91 6.53
C ASP A 80 18.90 12.86 6.37
N SER A 81 20.08 12.29 6.11
CA SER A 81 21.28 13.08 5.85
C SER A 81 21.10 14.00 4.64
N LYS A 82 21.91 15.07 4.52
CA LYS A 82 21.83 15.99 3.37
C LYS A 82 21.96 15.27 2.02
N LYS A 83 22.78 14.21 1.96
CA LYS A 83 22.97 13.38 0.76
C LYS A 83 21.69 12.59 0.45
N ASP A 84 21.13 11.92 1.45
CA ASP A 84 19.93 11.09 1.29
C ASP A 84 18.71 11.94 0.93
N LYS A 85 18.56 13.11 1.55
CA LYS A 85 17.52 14.08 1.18
C LYS A 85 17.65 14.54 -0.27
N ALA A 86 18.86 14.75 -0.77
CA ALA A 86 19.08 15.16 -2.15
C ALA A 86 18.72 14.02 -3.13
N ALA A 87 19.16 12.80 -2.83
CA ALA A 87 18.81 11.60 -3.60
C ALA A 87 17.29 11.34 -3.56
N TRP A 88 16.64 11.44 -2.41
CA TRP A 88 15.19 11.32 -2.27
C TRP A 88 14.43 12.34 -3.11
N ASN A 89 14.85 13.62 -3.07
CA ASN A 89 14.23 14.65 -3.91
C ASN A 89 14.51 14.45 -5.40
N LYS A 90 15.64 13.84 -5.77
CA LYS A 90 15.92 13.43 -7.15
C LYS A 90 14.90 12.37 -7.58
N LEU A 91 14.67 11.33 -6.77
CA LEU A 91 13.68 10.30 -7.06
C LEU A 91 12.26 10.86 -7.23
N ILE A 92 11.84 11.78 -6.35
CA ILE A 92 10.54 12.46 -6.48
C ILE A 92 10.43 13.23 -7.80
N ARG A 93 11.49 13.93 -8.22
CA ARG A 93 11.51 14.66 -9.50
C ARG A 93 11.52 13.72 -10.71
N SER A 94 12.09 12.53 -10.57
CA SER A 94 12.10 11.48 -11.59
C SER A 94 10.77 10.72 -11.72
N GLY A 95 9.76 11.03 -10.90
CA GLY A 95 8.42 10.46 -11.05
C GLY A 95 8.08 9.33 -10.07
N LEU A 96 8.82 9.17 -8.96
CA LEU A 96 8.53 8.16 -7.92
C LEU A 96 7.04 8.12 -7.55
N VAL A 97 6.45 9.29 -7.29
CA VAL A 97 5.09 9.41 -6.78
C VAL A 97 4.08 8.97 -7.83
N GLU A 98 4.26 9.40 -9.06
CA GLU A 98 3.42 9.05 -10.20
C GLU A 98 3.50 7.56 -10.49
N ASN A 99 4.70 7.00 -10.46
CA ASN A 99 4.93 5.59 -10.73
C ASN A 99 4.18 4.71 -9.71
N VAL A 100 4.37 4.96 -8.41
CA VAL A 100 3.68 4.20 -7.36
C VAL A 100 2.15 4.37 -7.44
N GLN A 101 1.67 5.59 -7.70
CA GLN A 101 0.23 5.83 -7.85
C GLN A 101 -0.35 5.14 -9.10
N SER A 102 0.39 5.07 -10.20
CA SER A 102 -0.01 4.35 -11.42
C SER A 102 -0.14 2.86 -11.13
N ILE A 103 0.87 2.26 -10.52
CA ILE A 103 0.86 0.83 -10.14
C ILE A 103 -0.32 0.54 -9.22
N LEU A 104 -0.52 1.33 -8.16
CA LEU A 104 -1.67 1.15 -7.26
C LEU A 104 -3.01 1.27 -8.01
N THR A 105 -3.09 2.16 -9.00
CA THR A 105 -4.29 2.32 -9.83
C THR A 105 -4.56 1.09 -10.69
N GLU A 106 -3.53 0.45 -11.23
CA GLU A 106 -3.60 -0.80 -12.00
C GLU A 106 -3.94 -2.00 -11.10
N CYS A 107 -3.37 -2.05 -9.90
CA CYS A 107 -3.63 -3.08 -8.89
C CYS A 107 -5.00 -2.92 -8.18
N TYR A 108 -5.67 -1.78 -8.31
CA TYR A 108 -6.93 -1.47 -7.62
C TYR A 108 -8.01 -2.57 -7.70
N PRO A 109 -8.36 -3.13 -8.88
CA PRO A 109 -9.33 -4.23 -8.97
C PRO A 109 -8.86 -5.48 -8.20
N SER A 110 -7.60 -5.87 -8.37
CA SER A 110 -7.04 -7.08 -7.75
C SER A 110 -6.93 -6.95 -6.23
N LEU A 111 -6.56 -5.77 -5.70
CA LEU A 111 -6.51 -5.54 -4.25
C LEU A 111 -7.88 -5.70 -3.56
N ARG A 112 -8.96 -5.49 -4.30
CA ARG A 112 -10.35 -5.59 -3.82
C ARG A 112 -11.01 -6.92 -4.15
N ASP A 113 -10.32 -7.77 -4.89
CA ASP A 113 -10.77 -9.09 -5.25
C ASP A 113 -10.34 -10.11 -4.20
N LYS A 114 -11.27 -10.97 -3.79
CA LYS A 114 -11.02 -11.96 -2.74
C LYS A 114 -10.10 -13.08 -3.23
N SER A 115 -10.08 -13.40 -4.52
CA SER A 115 -9.17 -14.42 -5.04
C SER A 115 -7.72 -13.93 -5.07
N SER A 116 -7.48 -12.67 -5.41
CA SER A 116 -6.13 -12.10 -5.47
C SER A 116 -5.59 -11.63 -4.12
N ASN A 117 -6.45 -11.14 -3.20
CA ASN A 117 -6.04 -10.62 -1.90
C ASN A 117 -6.98 -11.13 -0.77
N PRO A 118 -6.92 -12.42 -0.42
CA PRO A 118 -7.89 -13.05 0.46
C PRO A 118 -7.96 -12.43 1.87
N ASP A 119 -6.83 -11.93 2.36
CA ASP A 119 -6.69 -11.39 3.71
C ASP A 119 -6.95 -9.87 3.75
N GLY A 120 -6.48 -9.13 2.73
CA GLY A 120 -6.61 -7.67 2.67
C GLY A 120 -7.85 -7.12 1.94
N PHE A 121 -8.63 -7.94 1.20
CA PHE A 121 -9.69 -7.38 0.32
C PHE A 121 -10.77 -6.60 1.08
N LYS A 122 -11.08 -6.97 2.33
CA LYS A 122 -12.09 -6.24 3.13
C LYS A 122 -11.61 -4.84 3.45
N ALA A 123 -10.38 -4.70 3.94
CA ALA A 123 -9.75 -3.41 4.20
C ALA A 123 -9.64 -2.58 2.90
N ALA A 124 -9.29 -3.23 1.78
CA ALA A 124 -9.21 -2.56 0.49
C ALA A 124 -10.58 -1.97 0.07
N ARG A 125 -11.68 -2.64 0.41
CA ARG A 125 -13.04 -2.15 0.13
C ARG A 125 -13.39 -0.90 0.93
N GLU A 126 -12.92 -0.80 2.17
CA GLU A 126 -13.14 0.34 3.08
C GLU A 126 -12.37 1.61 2.69
N LEU A 127 -11.33 1.47 1.87
CA LEU A 127 -10.62 2.60 1.27
C LEU A 127 -11.48 3.40 0.28
N GLY A 128 -12.61 2.87 -0.19
CA GLY A 128 -13.48 3.59 -1.12
C GLY A 128 -12.96 3.61 -2.56
N GLY A 129 -13.37 4.61 -3.34
CA GLY A 129 -12.99 4.76 -4.76
C GLY A 129 -11.54 5.19 -4.96
N ARG A 130 -11.02 5.04 -6.19
CA ARG A 130 -9.67 5.49 -6.60
C ARG A 130 -9.43 6.98 -6.35
N ASP A 131 -10.46 7.78 -6.54
CA ASP A 131 -10.39 9.23 -6.32
C ASP A 131 -10.72 9.64 -4.89
N SER A 132 -10.79 8.70 -3.94
CA SER A 132 -11.09 9.03 -2.56
C SER A 132 -9.85 9.49 -1.80
N VAL A 133 -10.04 10.37 -0.82
CA VAL A 133 -8.95 10.80 0.09
C VAL A 133 -8.34 9.61 0.83
N LYS A 134 -9.14 8.60 1.21
CA LYS A 134 -8.65 7.38 1.85
C LYS A 134 -7.69 6.59 0.95
N TRP A 135 -8.01 6.46 -0.34
CA TRP A 135 -7.12 5.82 -1.32
C TRP A 135 -5.83 6.60 -1.52
N GLN A 136 -5.91 7.93 -1.63
CA GLN A 136 -4.73 8.79 -1.75
C GLN A 136 -3.82 8.71 -0.51
N GLN A 137 -4.41 8.70 0.69
CA GLN A 137 -3.69 8.50 1.94
C GLN A 137 -3.06 7.10 2.02
N PHE A 138 -3.76 6.08 1.51
CA PHE A 138 -3.21 4.72 1.40
C PHE A 138 -1.97 4.70 0.49
N GLY A 139 -2.00 5.37 -0.66
CA GLY A 139 -0.82 5.49 -1.52
C GLY A 139 0.37 6.18 -0.83
N LEU A 140 0.13 7.18 0.01
CA LEU A 140 1.18 7.78 0.84
C LEU A 140 1.75 6.79 1.87
N ARG A 141 0.91 5.94 2.47
CA ARG A 141 1.37 4.88 3.38
C ARG A 141 2.26 3.87 2.67
N VAL A 142 1.89 3.46 1.45
CA VAL A 142 2.69 2.54 0.61
C VAL A 142 4.07 3.15 0.33
N ILE A 143 4.14 4.41 -0.11
CA ILE A 143 5.42 5.10 -0.37
C ILE A 143 6.28 5.15 0.90
N HIS A 144 5.67 5.47 2.05
CA HIS A 144 6.39 5.50 3.32
C HIS A 144 6.93 4.12 3.70
N TYR A 145 6.13 3.06 3.52
CA TYR A 145 6.56 1.68 3.75
C TYR A 145 7.78 1.31 2.93
N LEU A 146 7.71 1.55 1.62
CA LEU A 146 8.81 1.28 0.71
C LEU A 146 10.07 2.07 1.07
N LYS A 147 9.93 3.31 1.54
CA LYS A 147 11.08 4.11 2.05
C LYS A 147 11.72 3.43 3.26
N VAL A 148 10.93 3.11 4.28
CA VAL A 148 11.42 2.50 5.53
C VAL A 148 12.10 1.15 5.26
N LYS A 149 11.58 0.37 4.30
CA LYS A 149 12.17 -0.90 3.88
C LYS A 149 13.43 -0.74 2.99
N GLY A 150 13.82 0.48 2.64
CA GLY A 150 14.99 0.75 1.81
C GLY A 150 14.79 0.37 0.33
N SER A 151 13.55 0.17 -0.11
CA SER A 151 13.22 -0.33 -1.46
C SER A 151 13.62 0.62 -2.60
N PHE A 152 13.97 1.87 -2.29
CA PHE A 152 14.38 2.87 -3.27
C PHE A 152 15.91 2.99 -3.44
N GLY A 153 16.72 2.19 -2.75
CA GLY A 153 18.18 2.16 -2.95
C GLY A 153 18.90 3.49 -2.69
N VAL A 154 18.29 4.41 -1.93
CA VAL A 154 18.79 5.77 -1.69
C VAL A 154 20.22 5.72 -1.14
N GLY A 155 21.16 6.36 -1.86
CA GLY A 155 22.56 6.48 -1.42
C GLY A 155 23.48 5.32 -1.79
N THR A 156 22.98 4.30 -2.49
CA THR A 156 23.77 3.19 -3.04
C THR A 156 24.30 3.48 -4.45
N GLU A 157 25.29 2.73 -4.92
CA GLU A 157 25.78 2.84 -6.31
C GLU A 157 24.73 2.39 -7.35
N TYR A 158 23.71 1.66 -6.89
CA TYR A 158 22.52 1.27 -7.64
C TYR A 158 21.38 2.26 -7.36
N GLU A 159 21.65 3.57 -7.52
CA GLU A 159 20.59 4.56 -7.71
C GLU A 159 19.87 4.20 -9.01
N SER A 160 18.93 3.27 -8.92
CA SER A 160 18.19 2.82 -10.07
C SER A 160 17.24 3.96 -10.49
N ASP A 161 17.08 4.10 -11.79
CA ASP A 161 16.60 5.27 -12.51
C ASP A 161 15.11 5.22 -12.87
N PHE A 162 14.31 4.51 -12.07
CA PHE A 162 12.88 4.20 -12.27
C PHE A 162 12.52 3.45 -13.55
N GLU A 163 13.38 3.42 -14.58
CA GLU A 163 13.25 2.45 -15.67
C GLU A 163 13.38 1.02 -15.14
N ASP A 164 14.13 0.84 -14.04
CA ASP A 164 14.32 -0.45 -13.36
C ASP A 164 14.26 -0.34 -11.82
N THR A 165 13.60 0.70 -11.27
CA THR A 165 13.38 0.88 -9.81
C THR A 165 11.91 1.15 -9.58
N ALA A 166 11.12 0.13 -9.29
CA ALA A 166 11.36 -0.87 -8.26
C ALA A 166 11.82 -2.27 -8.77
N GLY A 167 13.00 -2.39 -9.39
CA GLY A 167 13.54 -3.68 -9.86
C GLY A 167 12.62 -4.40 -10.82
N GLY A 168 11.94 -3.65 -11.68
CA GLY A 168 10.81 -4.12 -12.46
C GLY A 168 9.85 -4.96 -11.63
N CYS A 169 9.22 -4.39 -10.60
CA CYS A 169 8.23 -5.17 -9.87
C CYS A 169 7.08 -4.30 -9.35
N ASP A 170 6.03 -4.18 -10.15
CA ASP A 170 4.68 -3.96 -9.64
C ASP A 170 4.37 -4.90 -8.46
N GLU A 171 5.01 -6.07 -8.39
CA GLU A 171 5.03 -7.00 -7.25
C GLU A 171 5.52 -6.35 -5.94
N ILE A 172 6.55 -5.49 -5.93
CA ILE A 172 7.04 -4.86 -4.69
C ILE A 172 6.03 -3.83 -4.15
N THR A 173 5.43 -3.06 -5.05
CA THR A 173 4.38 -2.10 -4.68
C THR A 173 3.10 -2.83 -4.27
N TRP A 174 2.77 -3.91 -4.97
CA TRP A 174 1.67 -4.83 -4.66
C TRP A 174 1.84 -5.47 -3.28
N ASP A 175 2.99 -6.08 -3.00
CA ASP A 175 3.31 -6.73 -1.72
C ASP A 175 3.23 -5.72 -0.57
N ALA A 176 3.78 -4.53 -0.77
CA ALA A 176 3.64 -3.44 0.20
C ALA A 176 2.17 -3.05 0.42
N ALA A 177 1.37 -2.97 -0.64
CA ALA A 177 -0.05 -2.66 -0.53
C ALA A 177 -0.82 -3.78 0.21
N CYS A 178 -0.62 -5.05 -0.16
CA CYS A 178 -1.24 -6.20 0.52
C CYS A 178 -0.86 -6.24 2.00
N TYR A 179 0.44 -6.13 2.31
CA TYR A 179 0.92 -6.08 3.68
C TYR A 179 0.24 -4.98 4.49
N LEU A 180 0.11 -3.77 3.97
CA LEU A 180 -0.53 -2.65 4.68
C LEU A 180 -2.03 -2.80 4.89
N LEU A 181 -2.70 -3.60 4.05
CA LEU A 181 -4.11 -3.93 4.18
C LEU A 181 -4.34 -5.03 5.23
N GLU A 182 -3.41 -5.98 5.31
CA GLU A 182 -3.40 -7.06 6.30
C GLU A 182 -2.96 -6.57 7.68
N HIS A 183 -2.09 -5.56 7.71
CA HIS A 183 -1.51 -4.96 8.92
C HIS A 183 -1.91 -3.48 9.07
N PRO A 184 -3.19 -3.18 9.40
CA PRO A 184 -3.64 -1.80 9.57
C PRO A 184 -2.90 -1.07 10.70
N GLU A 185 -2.37 -1.80 11.69
CA GLU A 185 -1.55 -1.29 12.80
C GLU A 185 -0.21 -0.71 12.35
N TRP A 186 0.28 -1.10 11.16
CA TRP A 186 1.52 -0.53 10.62
C TRP A 186 1.39 0.96 10.33
N ALA A 187 0.16 1.51 10.28
CA ALA A 187 -0.12 2.90 10.00
C ALA A 187 0.87 3.83 10.74
N PRO A 188 1.82 4.45 10.02
CA PRO A 188 2.61 5.50 10.62
C PRO A 188 1.62 6.57 11.04
N ALA A 189 1.91 7.31 12.11
CA ALA A 189 1.14 8.48 12.49
C ALA A 189 1.30 9.56 11.40
N LEU A 190 0.66 9.34 10.24
CA LEU A 190 0.45 10.36 9.24
C LEU A 190 -0.42 11.38 9.95
N ALA A 191 0.18 12.51 10.28
CA ALA A 191 -0.53 13.67 10.79
C ALA A 191 -1.79 13.79 9.95
N THR A 192 -2.94 13.52 10.57
CA THR A 192 -4.22 13.72 9.90
C THR A 192 -4.17 15.15 9.39
N PRO A 193 -4.45 15.41 8.10
CA PRO A 193 -4.55 16.79 7.66
C PRO A 193 -5.69 17.37 8.48
N VAL A 194 -5.33 18.16 9.50
CA VAL A 194 -6.27 18.96 10.26
C VAL A 194 -6.91 19.83 9.21
N VAL A 195 -8.13 19.50 8.83
CA VAL A 195 -8.99 20.38 8.04
C VAL A 195 -9.23 21.57 8.96
N ALA A 196 -8.32 22.53 8.92
CA ALA A 196 -8.47 23.76 9.68
C ALA A 196 -9.76 24.40 9.18
N PRO A 197 -10.75 24.65 10.07
CA PRO A 197 -11.89 25.46 9.68
C PRO A 197 -11.34 26.85 9.34
N SER A 198 -11.53 27.27 8.09
CA SER A 198 -11.20 28.58 7.53
C SER A 198 -10.84 29.66 8.56
N SER A 199 -9.58 29.68 8.98
CA SER A 199 -8.99 30.82 9.68
C SER A 199 -7.48 30.66 9.70
N THR A 200 -6.81 31.69 9.20
CA THR A 200 -5.39 32.00 9.24
C THR A 200 -4.69 31.53 10.54
N ALA A 201 -4.18 30.29 10.58
CA ALA A 201 -3.23 29.85 11.62
C ALA A 201 -2.50 28.55 11.23
N VAL A 202 -1.21 28.72 10.94
CA VAL A 202 -0.03 27.85 11.21
C VAL A 202 -0.17 26.32 11.15
N PHE A 203 0.48 25.74 10.14
CA PHE A 203 0.98 24.35 10.10
C PHE A 203 2.09 24.17 11.17
N SER A 204 1.72 23.88 12.40
CA SER A 204 2.66 23.53 13.48
C SER A 204 2.13 22.33 14.26
N ASP A 205 2.16 21.14 13.64
CA ASP A 205 2.36 19.90 14.39
C ASP A 205 2.78 18.80 13.40
N LEU A 206 4.08 18.53 13.37
CA LEU A 206 4.72 17.57 12.45
C LEU A 206 5.74 16.72 13.21
N ALA A 207 5.47 16.42 14.50
CA ALA A 207 6.48 15.89 15.42
C ALA A 207 6.19 14.46 15.94
N ALA A 208 5.29 13.70 15.33
CA ALA A 208 5.00 12.33 15.75
C ALA A 208 5.17 11.33 14.62
N TRP A 209 6.39 11.18 14.11
CA TRP A 209 6.79 10.07 13.24
C TRP A 209 7.74 9.15 14.00
N SER A 210 7.20 8.31 14.89
CA SER A 210 7.94 7.16 15.42
C SER A 210 7.39 5.90 14.77
N ALA A 211 8.26 5.19 14.05
CA ALA A 211 7.97 3.85 13.58
C ALA A 211 7.80 2.90 14.78
N PRO A 212 6.88 1.91 14.73
CA PRO A 212 6.91 0.81 15.68
C PRO A 212 8.22 0.02 15.51
N GLU A 213 8.82 -0.41 16.62
CA GLU A 213 10.06 -1.19 16.60
C GLU A 213 9.87 -2.49 15.81
N PRO A 214 10.88 -2.93 15.04
CA PRO A 214 10.81 -4.17 14.29
C PRO A 214 10.73 -5.37 15.25
N VAL A 215 9.78 -6.27 14.99
CA VAL A 215 9.66 -7.60 15.62
C VAL A 215 10.68 -8.56 14.99
#